data_AF-A0A9W7EGP1-F1
#
_entry.id   AF-A0A9W7EGP1-F1
#
_cell.length_a   1.000
_cell.length_b   1.000
_cell.length_c   1.000
_cell.angle_alpha   90.00
_cell.angle_beta   90.00
_cell.angle_gamma   90.00
#
_symmetry.space_group_name_H-M   'P 1'
#
loop_
_entity.id
_entity.type
_entity.pdbx_description
1 polymer ?
#
loop_
_entity_poly.entity_id
_entity_poly.type
_entity_poly.pdbx_seq_one_letter_code
_entity_poly.pdbx_strand_id
1 'polypeptide(L)'
;EKPREVVAEDSLYSRFMGVINECFETRTKAIGIYFFDLNYKDEEEVRKLGEMMERIEEQPTVIGKVGRIAGLWYMAYLNYLFGVKGFQDGEEFTRFTALKRSPFETGGMWRIYKQLKGAMTSTGLNVMVNTRHCVTAETNEVITEYLWRSLFTTLVAVFPVCLILSNSLVASVVALSMVLLDYTLLGLSSYSGVKFSVISFACLMLSLGLSVDYLIHMAQKCVKEIKPLRRLTAGDAHIKLLFIHKDKIDVYQDNGPTFLPEGYELPAVVSRMDSTTVPLSMNFHKGHDLKSTKMMRVPAPTTTTTTAKLCATTKHV
;
A
#
# COMPACT_ATOMS: atom_id res chain seq x y z
N GLU A 1 53.08 -25.31 6.86
CA GLU A 1 52.46 -25.86 5.63
C GLU A 1 51.34 -24.94 5.20
N LYS A 2 51.25 -24.58 3.90
CA LYS A 2 50.11 -23.82 3.38
C LYS A 2 48.94 -24.79 3.14
N PRO A 3 47.71 -24.50 3.60
CA PRO A 3 46.56 -25.34 3.30
C PRO A 3 46.40 -25.41 1.78
N ARG A 4 46.35 -26.63 1.24
CA ARG A 4 46.02 -26.85 -0.17
C ARG A 4 44.59 -26.38 -0.38
N GLU A 5 44.40 -25.39 -1.23
CA GLU A 5 43.09 -24.97 -1.70
C GLU A 5 42.62 -26.05 -2.69
N VAL A 6 41.69 -26.92 -2.25
CA VAL A 6 41.35 -28.19 -2.95
C VAL A 6 40.34 -28.00 -4.08
N VAL A 7 39.76 -26.82 -4.29
CA VAL A 7 38.74 -26.63 -5.32
C VAL A 7 38.97 -25.31 -6.04
N ALA A 8 39.32 -25.40 -7.33
CA ALA A 8 39.37 -24.23 -8.21
C ALA A 8 37.98 -23.57 -8.28
N GLU A 9 37.93 -22.24 -8.18
CA GLU A 9 36.67 -21.47 -8.18
C GLU A 9 35.80 -21.71 -9.43
N ASP A 10 36.40 -22.15 -10.54
CA ASP A 10 35.72 -22.51 -11.80
C ASP A 10 35.51 -24.02 -12.00
N SER A 11 35.64 -24.82 -10.94
CA SER A 11 35.39 -26.25 -11.04
C SER A 11 33.96 -26.54 -11.50
N LEU A 12 33.79 -27.65 -12.21
CA LEU A 12 32.47 -28.12 -12.64
C LEU A 12 31.53 -28.31 -11.43
N TYR A 13 32.11 -28.58 -10.25
CA TYR A 13 31.42 -28.63 -8.96
C TYR A 13 30.91 -27.26 -8.49
N SER A 14 31.72 -26.19 -8.52
CA SER A 14 31.26 -24.85 -8.09
C SER A 14 30.18 -24.30 -9.02
N ARG A 15 30.28 -24.52 -10.34
CA ARG A 15 29.21 -24.18 -11.30
C ARG A 15 27.93 -24.99 -11.04
N PHE A 16 28.07 -26.31 -10.83
CA PHE A 16 26.92 -27.17 -10.53
C PHE A 16 26.24 -26.77 -9.22
N MET A 17 27.01 -26.50 -8.16
CA MET A 17 26.48 -26.03 -6.88
C MET A 17 25.89 -24.63 -6.99
N GLY A 18 26.44 -23.76 -7.84
CA GLY A 18 25.86 -22.44 -8.15
C GLY A 18 24.50 -22.55 -8.84
N VAL A 19 24.38 -23.40 -9.87
CA VAL A 19 23.10 -23.66 -10.57
C VAL A 19 22.10 -24.35 -9.66
N ILE A 20 22.55 -25.28 -8.82
CA ILE A 20 21.70 -25.91 -7.80
C ILE A 20 21.24 -24.87 -6.80
N ASN A 21 22.12 -24.04 -6.23
CA ASN A 21 21.71 -22.98 -5.31
C ASN A 21 20.77 -22.00 -5.98
N GLU A 22 21.03 -21.57 -7.21
CA GLU A 22 20.12 -20.68 -7.94
C GLU A 22 18.76 -21.35 -8.19
N CYS A 23 18.73 -22.61 -8.65
CA CYS A 23 17.48 -23.35 -8.87
C CYS A 23 16.74 -23.66 -7.55
N PHE A 24 17.45 -23.90 -6.46
CA PHE A 24 16.88 -24.16 -5.14
C PHE A 24 16.42 -22.87 -4.47
N GLU A 25 17.19 -21.79 -4.48
CA GLU A 25 16.80 -20.50 -3.92
C GLU A 25 15.64 -19.86 -4.68
N THR A 26 15.61 -20.01 -6.01
CA THR A 26 14.51 -19.48 -6.83
C THR A 26 13.21 -20.28 -6.65
N ARG A 27 13.29 -21.58 -6.33
CA ARG A 27 12.13 -22.47 -6.26
C ARG A 27 11.77 -22.92 -4.87
N THR A 28 12.66 -22.79 -3.89
CA THR A 28 12.45 -23.23 -2.52
C THR A 28 12.71 -22.11 -1.53
N LYS A 29 11.79 -21.95 -0.59
CA LYS A 29 11.90 -20.96 0.49
C LYS A 29 11.97 -21.67 1.82
N ALA A 30 12.95 -21.27 2.62
CA ALA A 30 13.11 -21.68 4.00
C ALA A 30 12.01 -21.04 4.86
N ILE A 31 11.26 -21.86 5.58
CA ILE A 31 10.29 -21.47 6.59
C ILE A 31 10.89 -21.71 7.96
N GLY A 32 11.12 -20.63 8.72
CA GLY A 32 11.54 -20.70 10.11
C GLY A 32 10.35 -20.99 11.04
N ILE A 33 10.42 -22.04 11.84
CA ILE A 33 9.46 -22.39 12.89
C ILE A 33 10.18 -22.33 14.23
N TYR A 34 9.66 -21.56 15.18
CA TYR A 34 10.29 -21.29 16.46
C TYR A 34 9.37 -21.80 17.57
N PHE A 35 9.93 -22.52 18.54
CA PHE A 35 9.22 -23.07 19.68
C PHE A 35 9.73 -22.36 20.92
N PHE A 36 8.80 -21.92 21.76
CA PHE A 36 9.10 -21.26 23.02
C PHE A 36 8.69 -22.14 24.18
N ASP A 37 9.46 -22.06 25.27
CA ASP A 37 9.14 -22.69 26.55
C ASP A 37 8.93 -24.22 26.47
N LEU A 38 9.55 -24.89 25.50
CA LEU A 38 9.38 -26.33 25.32
C LEU A 38 10.14 -27.08 26.41
N ASN A 39 9.42 -27.85 27.22
CA ASN A 39 10.00 -28.68 28.26
C ASN A 39 10.33 -30.07 27.72
N TYR A 40 11.59 -30.27 27.34
CA TYR A 40 12.09 -31.58 26.88
C TYR A 40 12.03 -32.68 27.96
N LYS A 41 11.79 -32.35 29.24
CA LYS A 41 11.53 -33.33 30.31
C LYS A 41 10.11 -33.88 30.29
N ASP A 42 9.17 -33.14 29.69
CA ASP A 42 7.78 -33.59 29.58
C ASP A 42 7.62 -34.46 28.32
N GLU A 43 7.50 -35.77 28.53
CA GLU A 43 7.29 -36.74 27.44
C GLU A 43 6.07 -36.40 26.58
N GLU A 44 5.03 -35.80 27.17
CA GLU A 44 3.82 -35.42 26.44
C GLU A 44 4.07 -34.24 25.51
N GLU A 45 4.88 -33.25 25.92
CA GLU A 45 5.27 -32.14 25.05
C GLU A 45 6.17 -32.60 23.90
N VAL A 46 7.12 -33.51 24.18
CA VAL A 46 7.98 -34.11 23.15
C VAL A 46 7.15 -34.94 22.16
N ARG A 47 6.17 -35.71 22.65
CA ARG A 47 5.24 -36.47 21.80
C ARG A 47 4.43 -35.55 20.90
N LYS A 48 3.86 -34.47 21.45
CA LYS A 48 3.14 -33.44 20.68
C LYS A 48 4.02 -32.76 19.64
N LEU A 49 5.29 -32.49 19.97
CA LEU A 49 6.26 -31.96 19.02
C LEU A 49 6.47 -32.93 17.85
N GLY A 50 6.65 -34.22 18.14
CA GLY A 50 6.81 -35.27 17.13
C GLY A 50 5.61 -35.34 16.18
N GLU A 51 4.40 -35.43 16.72
CA GLU A 51 3.16 -35.43 15.93
C GLU A 51 3.02 -34.19 15.05
N MET A 52 3.40 -33.02 15.58
CA MET A 52 3.33 -31.77 14.83
C MET A 52 4.33 -31.74 13.67
N MET A 53 5.56 -32.23 13.89
CA MET A 53 6.58 -32.33 12.82
C MET A 53 6.16 -33.32 11.73
N GLU A 54 5.57 -34.45 12.10
CA GLU A 54 5.02 -35.42 11.15
C GLU A 54 3.92 -34.80 10.27
N ARG A 55 2.96 -34.08 10.88
CA ARG A 55 1.92 -33.36 10.12
C ARG A 55 2.48 -32.28 9.18
N ILE A 56 3.60 -31.66 9.52
CA ILE A 56 4.28 -30.69 8.65
C ILE A 56 4.96 -31.41 7.47
N GLU A 57 5.58 -32.56 7.72
CA GLU A 57 6.19 -33.40 6.68
C GLU A 57 5.16 -33.94 5.69
N GLU A 58 3.96 -34.29 6.16
CA GLU A 58 2.86 -34.77 5.32
C GLU A 58 2.31 -33.70 4.37
N GLN A 59 2.62 -32.42 4.60
CA GLN A 59 2.15 -31.36 3.70
C GLN A 59 2.80 -31.54 2.31
N PRO A 60 2.00 -31.69 1.23
CA PRO A 60 2.49 -32.06 -0.12
C PRO A 60 3.42 -31.03 -0.77
N THR A 61 3.59 -29.90 -0.10
CA THR A 61 4.33 -28.74 -0.59
C THR A 61 5.70 -28.60 0.09
N VAL A 62 5.97 -29.37 1.14
CA VAL A 62 7.27 -29.45 1.83
C VAL A 62 8.17 -30.42 1.06
N ILE A 63 9.36 -29.96 0.64
CA ILE A 63 10.25 -30.74 -0.26
C ILE A 63 11.25 -31.62 0.50
N GLY A 64 11.40 -31.41 1.80
CA GLY A 64 12.32 -32.21 2.62
C GLY A 64 11.64 -32.69 3.88
N LYS A 65 12.01 -33.90 4.35
CA LYS A 65 11.74 -34.31 5.73
C LYS A 65 12.21 -33.19 6.66
N VAL A 66 11.37 -32.77 7.59
CA VAL A 66 11.64 -31.80 8.65
C VAL A 66 12.75 -32.40 9.52
N GLY A 67 13.99 -32.19 9.09
CA GLY A 67 15.17 -32.80 9.71
C GLY A 67 16.22 -33.39 8.76
N ARG A 68 16.09 -33.30 7.42
CA ARG A 68 17.10 -33.90 6.52
C ARG A 68 18.28 -33.00 6.09
N ILE A 69 18.19 -31.67 6.22
CA ILE A 69 19.37 -30.81 6.02
C ILE A 69 20.04 -30.43 7.34
N ALA A 70 19.33 -30.57 8.46
CA ALA A 70 19.93 -30.82 9.76
C ALA A 70 18.85 -31.43 10.65
N GLY A 71 19.10 -32.62 11.19
CA GLY A 71 18.27 -33.22 12.23
C GLY A 71 18.36 -32.45 13.54
N LEU A 72 18.33 -31.11 13.53
CA LEU A 72 18.59 -30.23 14.67
C LEU A 72 17.61 -30.48 15.82
N TRP A 73 16.35 -30.82 15.54
CA TRP A 73 15.38 -31.14 16.60
C TRP A 73 15.71 -32.47 17.27
N TYR A 74 15.97 -33.49 16.45
CA TYR A 74 16.34 -34.81 16.92
C TYR A 74 17.71 -34.81 17.58
N MET A 75 18.66 -34.03 17.06
CA MET A 75 19.98 -33.81 17.63
C MET A 75 19.91 -32.99 18.92
N ALA A 76 19.06 -31.98 19.01
CA ALA A 76 18.81 -31.25 20.27
C ALA A 76 18.19 -32.19 21.31
N TYR A 77 17.21 -33.00 20.91
CA TYR A 77 16.61 -34.03 21.75
C TYR A 77 17.61 -35.12 22.17
N LEU A 78 18.45 -35.60 21.26
CA LEU A 78 19.52 -36.54 21.56
C LEU A 78 20.59 -35.92 22.47
N ASN A 79 21.01 -34.68 22.21
CA ASN A 79 21.96 -33.96 23.05
C ASN A 79 21.43 -33.78 24.48
N TYR A 80 20.12 -33.52 24.61
CA TYR A 80 19.41 -33.53 25.88
C TYR A 80 19.44 -34.92 26.52
N LEU A 81 19.03 -35.99 25.82
CA LEU A 81 19.05 -37.37 26.33
C LEU A 81 20.46 -37.83 26.76
N PHE A 82 21.51 -37.41 26.05
CA PHE A 82 22.89 -37.75 26.34
C PHE A 82 23.58 -36.79 27.33
N GLY A 83 22.85 -35.81 27.89
CA GLY A 83 23.37 -34.91 28.93
C GLY A 83 24.56 -34.07 28.46
N VAL A 84 24.59 -33.68 27.18
CA VAL A 84 25.70 -32.90 26.61
C VAL A 84 25.73 -31.52 27.27
N LYS A 85 26.79 -31.26 28.07
CA LYS A 85 26.99 -29.98 28.78
C LYS A 85 26.96 -28.81 27.80
N GLY A 86 25.97 -27.92 27.95
CA GLY A 86 25.77 -26.74 27.10
C GLY A 86 24.31 -26.54 26.71
N PHE A 87 23.53 -27.62 26.63
CA PHE A 87 22.07 -27.58 26.64
C PHE A 87 21.61 -27.54 28.11
N GLN A 88 21.64 -26.36 28.73
CA GLN A 88 21.04 -26.20 30.05
C GLN A 88 19.52 -26.14 29.93
N ASP A 89 18.82 -26.60 30.98
CA ASP A 89 17.37 -26.62 31.10
C ASP A 89 16.75 -25.28 30.70
N GLY A 90 16.14 -25.23 29.50
CA GLY A 90 15.41 -24.06 28.99
C GLY A 90 16.20 -23.18 28.03
N GLU A 91 16.59 -23.69 26.85
CA GLU A 91 16.79 -22.79 25.73
C GLU A 91 15.45 -22.10 25.43
N GLU A 92 15.39 -20.77 25.59
CA GLU A 92 14.18 -19.97 25.39
C GLU A 92 13.58 -20.12 23.99
N PHE A 93 14.37 -20.58 23.00
CA PHE A 93 13.90 -20.77 21.64
C PHE A 93 14.58 -21.95 20.94
N THR A 94 13.80 -22.79 20.26
CA THR A 94 14.33 -23.76 19.28
C THR A 94 13.86 -23.41 17.87
N ARG A 95 14.80 -23.27 16.93
CA ARG A 95 14.50 -22.89 15.53
C ARG A 95 14.59 -24.08 14.59
N PHE A 96 13.57 -24.24 13.76
CA PHE A 96 13.50 -25.22 12.68
C PHE A 96 13.37 -24.51 11.34
N THR A 97 13.98 -25.10 10.32
CA THR A 97 13.88 -24.59 8.95
C THR A 97 13.30 -25.65 8.05
N ALA A 98 12.07 -25.44 7.57
CA ALA A 98 11.44 -26.30 6.57
C ALA A 98 11.66 -25.70 5.17
N LEU A 99 12.16 -26.49 4.22
CA LEU A 99 12.32 -26.04 2.84
C LEU A 99 11.06 -26.38 2.04
N LYS A 100 10.53 -25.37 1.36
CA LYS A 100 9.24 -25.49 0.67
C LYS A 100 9.33 -25.05 -0.77
N ARG A 101 8.72 -25.78 -1.71
CA ARG A 101 8.54 -25.27 -3.09
C ARG A 101 7.68 -24.02 -3.02
N SER A 102 8.27 -22.87 -3.32
CA SER A 102 7.61 -21.57 -3.20
C SER A 102 6.50 -21.49 -4.25
N PRO A 103 5.20 -21.38 -3.87
CA PRO A 103 4.27 -20.69 -4.75
C PRO A 103 4.78 -19.24 -4.88
N PHE A 104 5.02 -18.77 -6.09
CA PHE A 104 5.37 -17.36 -6.34
C PHE A 104 4.24 -16.41 -5.91
N GLU A 105 3.06 -16.97 -5.64
CA GLU A 105 1.84 -16.28 -5.22
C GLU A 105 1.73 -16.19 -3.69
N THR A 106 1.48 -14.98 -3.22
CA THR A 106 1.21 -14.66 -1.81
C THR A 106 0.03 -15.44 -1.23
N GLY A 107 -1.01 -15.69 -2.03
CA GLY A 107 -2.18 -16.47 -1.61
C GLY A 107 -1.85 -17.92 -1.27
N GLY A 108 -0.96 -18.56 -2.03
CA GLY A 108 -0.48 -19.91 -1.73
C GLY A 108 0.25 -19.96 -0.38
N MET A 109 1.17 -19.03 -0.15
CA MET A 109 1.90 -18.90 1.12
C MET A 109 0.97 -18.66 2.31
N TRP A 110 -0.09 -17.87 2.14
CA TRP A 110 -1.05 -17.62 3.20
C TRP A 110 -1.87 -18.85 3.59
N ARG A 111 -2.33 -19.65 2.61
CA ARG A 111 -3.05 -20.91 2.88
C ARG A 111 -2.21 -21.87 3.70
N ILE A 112 -0.94 -21.97 3.35
CA ILE A 112 0.06 -22.77 4.07
C ILE A 112 0.24 -22.26 5.49
N TYR A 113 0.41 -20.95 5.65
CA TYR A 113 0.54 -20.35 6.98
C TYR A 113 -0.70 -20.63 7.84
N LYS A 114 -1.92 -20.53 7.29
CA LYS A 114 -3.15 -20.91 7.98
C LYS A 114 -3.18 -22.39 8.39
N GLN A 115 -2.74 -23.30 7.51
CA GLN A 115 -2.63 -24.73 7.84
C GLN A 115 -1.62 -25.00 8.96
N LEU A 116 -0.43 -24.39 8.88
CA LEU A 116 0.58 -24.45 9.93
C LEU A 116 0.03 -23.89 11.24
N LYS A 117 -0.63 -22.74 11.20
CA LYS A 117 -1.22 -22.10 12.39
C LYS A 117 -2.32 -22.96 13.01
N GLY A 118 -3.15 -23.62 12.20
CA GLY A 118 -4.13 -24.59 12.66
C GLY A 118 -3.48 -25.80 13.35
N ALA A 119 -2.43 -26.36 12.74
CA ALA A 119 -1.69 -27.48 13.32
C ALA A 119 -1.04 -27.09 14.66
N MET A 120 -0.40 -25.92 14.74
CA MET A 120 0.22 -25.40 15.97
C MET A 120 -0.80 -25.13 17.07
N THR A 121 -1.95 -24.53 16.73
CA THR A 121 -3.01 -24.25 17.72
C THR A 121 -3.62 -25.55 18.27
N SER A 122 -3.64 -26.63 17.46
CA SER A 122 -4.20 -27.92 17.87
C SER A 122 -3.34 -28.69 18.89
N THR A 123 -2.03 -28.44 18.95
CA THR A 123 -1.12 -29.15 19.86
C THR A 123 -0.99 -28.46 21.22
N GLY A 124 -1.39 -27.18 21.32
CA GLY A 124 -1.26 -26.38 22.54
C GLY A 124 0.18 -25.93 22.83
N LEU A 125 1.13 -26.17 21.91
CA LEU A 125 2.51 -25.72 22.03
C LEU A 125 2.62 -24.23 21.64
N ASN A 126 3.47 -23.48 22.34
CA ASN A 126 3.76 -22.08 22.02
C ASN A 126 4.73 -22.00 20.83
N VAL A 127 4.18 -21.95 19.61
CA VAL A 127 4.96 -22.00 18.37
C VAL A 127 4.73 -20.73 17.54
N MET A 128 5.82 -20.12 17.06
CA MET A 128 5.80 -18.99 16.14
C MET A 128 6.46 -19.35 14.82
N VAL A 129 5.75 -19.14 13.71
CA VAL A 129 6.33 -19.28 12.36
C VAL A 129 6.84 -17.91 11.93
N ASN A 130 8.16 -17.70 11.98
CA ASN A 130 8.78 -16.45 11.54
C ASN A 130 9.54 -16.68 10.24
N THR A 131 8.89 -16.30 9.15
CA THR A 131 9.47 -16.26 7.82
C THR A 131 9.05 -14.96 7.15
N ARG A 132 10.00 -14.22 6.58
CA ARG A 132 9.74 -12.94 5.89
C ARG A 132 8.55 -13.03 4.93
N HIS A 133 8.43 -14.15 4.21
CA HIS A 133 7.34 -14.40 3.27
C HIS A 133 5.99 -14.66 3.93
N CYS A 134 5.94 -15.32 5.09
CA CYS A 134 4.71 -15.49 5.86
C CYS A 134 4.24 -14.14 6.40
N VAL A 135 5.16 -13.33 6.94
CA VAL A 135 4.85 -11.97 7.41
C VAL A 135 4.31 -11.10 6.28
N THR A 136 4.93 -11.14 5.09
CA THR A 136 4.41 -10.40 3.93
C THR A 136 3.05 -10.94 3.47
N ALA A 137 2.84 -12.26 3.45
CA ALA A 137 1.56 -12.85 3.06
C ALA A 137 0.45 -12.49 4.05
N GLU A 138 0.73 -12.53 5.35
CA GLU A 138 -0.19 -12.11 6.41
C GLU A 138 -0.53 -10.63 6.29
N THR A 139 0.48 -9.78 6.10
CA THR A 139 0.28 -8.35 5.88
C THR A 139 -0.62 -8.10 4.66
N ASN A 140 -0.41 -8.83 3.56
CA ASN A 140 -1.20 -8.67 2.33
C ASN A 140 -2.65 -9.17 2.44
N GLU A 141 -2.92 -10.18 3.27
CA GLU A 141 -4.30 -10.58 3.54
C GLU A 141 -5.01 -9.51 4.38
N VAL A 142 -4.35 -9.09 5.46
CA VAL A 142 -4.90 -8.24 6.49
C VAL A 142 -5.06 -6.78 6.00
N ILE A 143 -4.19 -6.32 5.08
CA ILE A 143 -4.26 -4.96 4.53
C ILE A 143 -5.56 -4.69 3.78
N THR A 144 -6.14 -5.71 3.12
CA THR A 144 -7.38 -5.53 2.34
C THR A 144 -8.57 -5.23 3.26
N GLU A 145 -8.63 -5.92 4.39
CA GLU A 145 -9.64 -5.66 5.41
C GLU A 145 -9.45 -4.28 6.06
N TYR A 146 -8.22 -3.92 6.40
CA TYR A 146 -7.91 -2.59 6.93
C TYR A 146 -8.21 -1.47 5.92
N LEU A 147 -7.98 -1.71 4.62
CA LEU A 147 -8.31 -0.76 3.56
C LEU A 147 -9.80 -0.44 3.57
N TRP A 148 -10.65 -1.46 3.49
CA TRP A 148 -12.11 -1.26 3.47
C TRP A 148 -12.63 -0.61 4.75
N ARG A 149 -12.14 -1.04 5.91
CA ARG A 149 -12.49 -0.42 7.19
C ARG A 149 -12.07 1.06 7.25
N SER A 150 -10.87 1.37 6.78
CA SER A 150 -10.33 2.75 6.81
C SER A 150 -11.06 3.66 5.82
N LEU A 151 -11.34 3.18 4.60
CA LEU A 151 -12.12 3.92 3.61
C LEU A 151 -13.52 4.23 4.12
N PHE A 152 -14.22 3.22 4.64
CA PHE A 152 -15.55 3.39 5.19
C PHE A 152 -15.56 4.36 6.38
N THR A 153 -14.62 4.20 7.32
CA THR A 153 -14.51 5.08 8.48
C THR A 153 -14.24 6.52 8.07
N THR A 154 -13.39 6.73 7.06
CA THR A 154 -13.06 8.08 6.58
C THR A 154 -14.25 8.71 5.86
N LEU A 155 -14.99 7.96 5.04
CA LEU A 155 -16.21 8.43 4.41
C LEU A 155 -17.27 8.84 5.45
N VAL A 156 -17.47 8.02 6.48
CA VAL A 156 -18.41 8.29 7.58
C VAL A 156 -17.95 9.49 8.42
N ALA A 157 -16.65 9.72 8.58
CA ALA A 157 -16.13 10.87 9.32
C ALA A 157 -16.20 12.18 8.52
N VAL A 158 -15.91 12.13 7.22
CA VAL A 158 -15.91 13.30 6.34
C VAL A 158 -17.34 13.78 6.04
N PHE A 159 -18.30 12.86 5.92
CA PHE A 159 -19.67 13.22 5.55
C PHE A 159 -20.36 14.21 6.53
N PRO A 160 -20.35 13.99 7.87
CA PRO A 160 -20.86 14.97 8.83
C PRO A 160 -20.10 16.31 8.82
N VAL A 161 -18.78 16.28 8.64
CA VAL A 161 -17.99 17.52 8.55
C VAL A 161 -18.41 18.33 7.31
N CYS A 162 -18.60 17.67 6.17
CA CYS A 162 -19.13 18.29 4.97
C CYS A 162 -20.57 18.81 5.16
N LEU A 163 -21.41 18.11 5.92
CA LEU A 163 -22.77 18.56 6.26
C LEU A 163 -22.79 19.80 7.15
N ILE A 164 -21.81 19.96 8.06
CA ILE A 164 -21.69 21.14 8.91
C ILE A 164 -21.19 22.34 8.09
N LEU A 165 -20.24 22.12 7.18
CA LEU A 165 -19.60 23.19 6.41
C LEU A 165 -20.41 23.62 5.18
N SER A 166 -21.28 22.76 4.65
CA SER A 166 -21.97 22.95 3.37
C SER A 166 -23.41 22.45 3.41
N ASN A 167 -24.20 22.79 2.39
CA ASN A 167 -25.56 22.27 2.24
C ASN A 167 -25.56 20.74 2.02
N SER A 168 -26.66 20.08 2.40
CA SER A 168 -26.83 18.62 2.27
C SER A 168 -26.56 18.09 0.85
N LEU A 169 -27.03 18.81 -0.18
CA LEU A 169 -26.78 18.45 -1.58
C LEU A 169 -25.29 18.53 -1.92
N VAL A 170 -24.60 19.60 -1.52
CA VAL A 170 -23.17 19.77 -1.79
C VAL A 170 -22.37 18.68 -1.07
N ALA A 171 -22.68 18.42 0.20
CA ALA A 171 -22.04 17.35 0.97
C ALA A 171 -22.22 15.97 0.31
N SER A 172 -23.40 15.66 -0.22
CA SER A 172 -23.65 14.41 -0.95
C SER A 172 -22.85 14.28 -2.25
N VAL A 173 -22.71 15.37 -3.02
CA VAL A 173 -21.90 15.39 -4.25
C VAL A 173 -20.41 15.22 -3.94
N VAL A 174 -19.92 15.89 -2.88
CA VAL A 174 -18.54 15.73 -2.41
C VAL A 174 -18.29 14.29 -1.96
N ALA A 175 -19.16 13.70 -1.14
CA ALA A 175 -19.02 12.31 -0.71
C ALA A 175 -19.07 11.31 -1.87
N LEU A 176 -19.99 11.50 -2.83
CA LEU A 176 -20.07 10.65 -4.02
C LEU A 176 -18.80 10.76 -4.90
N SER A 177 -18.30 11.98 -5.11
CA SER A 177 -17.08 12.19 -5.91
C SER A 177 -15.83 11.60 -5.25
N MET A 178 -15.75 11.58 -3.91
CA MET A 178 -14.69 10.85 -3.19
C MET A 178 -14.73 9.35 -3.49
N VAL A 179 -15.90 8.71 -3.37
CA VAL A 179 -16.05 7.26 -3.63
C VAL A 179 -15.65 6.92 -5.08
N LEU A 180 -16.04 7.76 -6.04
CA LEU A 180 -15.65 7.59 -7.45
C LEU A 180 -14.15 7.77 -7.66
N LEU A 181 -13.52 8.72 -6.96
CA LEU A 181 -12.07 8.95 -7.02
C LEU A 181 -11.31 7.75 -6.44
N ASP A 182 -11.72 7.23 -5.28
CA ASP A 182 -11.12 6.03 -4.67
C ASP A 182 -11.24 4.81 -5.60
N TYR A 183 -12.43 4.60 -6.18
CA TYR A 183 -12.66 3.52 -7.14
C TYR A 183 -11.75 3.67 -8.37
N THR A 184 -11.59 4.90 -8.88
CA THR A 184 -10.73 5.19 -10.03
C THR A 184 -9.25 4.95 -9.70
N LEU A 185 -8.78 5.37 -8.52
CA LEU A 185 -7.39 5.14 -8.08
C LEU A 185 -7.10 3.65 -7.87
N LEU A 186 -8.03 2.90 -7.27
CA LEU A 186 -7.92 1.45 -7.12
C LEU A 186 -7.93 0.74 -8.48
N GLY A 187 -8.82 1.16 -9.38
CA GLY A 187 -8.89 0.65 -10.75
C GLY A 187 -7.61 0.91 -11.54
N LEU A 188 -7.05 2.13 -11.46
CA LEU A 188 -5.77 2.48 -12.07
C LEU A 188 -4.61 1.68 -11.47
N SER A 189 -4.57 1.52 -10.15
CA SER A 189 -3.54 0.70 -9.50
C SER A 189 -3.59 -0.75 -9.97
N SER A 190 -4.80 -1.31 -10.12
CA SER A 190 -5.01 -2.65 -10.66
C SER A 190 -4.60 -2.74 -12.14
N TYR A 191 -4.98 -1.74 -12.95
CA TYR A 191 -4.64 -1.67 -14.37
C TYR A 191 -3.13 -1.55 -14.61
N SER A 192 -2.42 -0.78 -13.79
CA SER A 192 -0.96 -0.64 -13.88
C SER A 192 -0.19 -1.85 -13.35
N GLY A 193 -0.89 -2.89 -12.85
CA GLY A 193 -0.25 -4.06 -12.26
C GLY A 193 0.55 -3.75 -10.99
N VAL A 194 0.30 -2.60 -10.35
CA VAL A 194 0.99 -2.21 -9.12
C VAL A 194 0.46 -3.09 -8.00
N LYS A 195 1.35 -3.90 -7.42
CA LYS A 195 1.01 -4.74 -6.27
C LYS A 195 0.61 -3.85 -5.10
N PHE A 196 -0.59 -4.08 -4.57
CA PHE A 196 -1.09 -3.32 -3.44
C PHE A 196 -0.17 -3.55 -2.23
N SER A 197 0.39 -2.46 -1.71
CA SER A 197 1.35 -2.47 -0.62
C SER A 197 0.93 -1.48 0.47
N VAL A 198 1.56 -1.56 1.65
CA VAL A 198 1.34 -0.58 2.74
C VAL A 198 1.64 0.86 2.29
N ILE A 199 2.62 1.04 1.39
CA ILE A 199 2.96 2.36 0.84
C ILE A 199 1.83 2.85 -0.07
N SER A 200 1.33 1.99 -0.95
CA SER A 200 0.19 2.31 -1.83
C SER A 200 -1.05 2.67 -1.01
N PHE A 201 -1.30 1.95 0.08
CA PHE A 201 -2.37 2.24 1.04
C PHE A 201 -2.21 3.64 1.66
N ALA A 202 -1.01 3.98 2.16
CA ALA A 202 -0.76 5.30 2.74
C ALA A 202 -0.94 6.43 1.71
N CYS A 203 -0.45 6.24 0.47
CA CYS A 203 -0.65 7.18 -0.62
C CYS A 203 -2.14 7.37 -0.96
N LEU A 204 -2.93 6.29 -0.94
CA LEU A 204 -4.37 6.35 -1.19
C LEU A 204 -5.07 7.17 -0.10
N MET A 205 -4.77 6.90 1.19
CA MET A 205 -5.34 7.66 2.31
C MET A 205 -4.96 9.15 2.26
N LEU A 206 -3.72 9.48 1.89
CA LEU A 206 -3.30 10.87 1.71
C LEU A 206 -4.03 11.55 0.54
N SER A 207 -4.19 10.84 -0.57
CA SER A 207 -4.92 11.35 -1.74
C SER A 207 -6.39 11.63 -1.45
N LEU A 208 -7.00 10.82 -0.58
CA LEU A 208 -8.37 11.01 -0.12
C LEU A 208 -8.48 12.30 0.71
N GLY A 209 -7.57 12.54 1.66
CA GLY A 209 -7.54 13.80 2.41
C GLY A 209 -7.38 15.04 1.53
N LEU A 210 -6.49 14.99 0.55
CA LEU A 210 -6.27 16.10 -0.40
C LEU A 210 -7.46 16.35 -1.33
N SER A 211 -8.14 15.30 -1.77
CA SER A 211 -9.31 15.45 -2.65
C SER A 211 -10.49 16.11 -1.94
N VAL A 212 -10.72 15.81 -0.66
CA VAL A 212 -11.76 16.46 0.15
C VAL A 212 -11.55 17.96 0.23
N ASP A 213 -10.33 18.40 0.55
CA ASP A 213 -10.00 19.81 0.70
C ASP A 213 -10.25 20.57 -0.61
N TYR A 214 -9.77 20.01 -1.72
CA TYR A 214 -9.98 20.58 -3.04
C TYR A 214 -11.47 20.68 -3.41
N LEU A 215 -12.24 19.62 -3.20
CA LEU A 215 -13.67 19.58 -3.51
C LEU A 215 -14.48 20.59 -2.68
N ILE A 216 -14.17 20.74 -1.38
CA ILE A 216 -14.84 21.71 -0.51
C ILE A 216 -14.54 23.14 -0.98
N HIS A 217 -13.28 23.46 -1.28
CA HIS A 217 -12.91 24.78 -1.76
C HIS A 217 -13.58 25.13 -3.10
N MET A 218 -13.62 24.19 -4.04
CA MET A 218 -14.36 24.37 -5.29
C MET A 218 -15.84 24.57 -5.06
N ALA A 219 -16.46 23.76 -4.19
CA ALA A 219 -17.88 23.86 -3.88
C ALA A 219 -18.23 25.21 -3.23
N GLN A 220 -17.42 25.66 -2.28
CA GLN A 220 -17.60 26.97 -1.63
C GLN A 220 -17.46 28.12 -2.62
N LYS A 221 -16.49 28.04 -3.54
CA LYS A 221 -16.32 29.05 -4.59
C LYS A 221 -17.53 29.11 -5.52
N CYS A 222 -18.02 27.96 -5.96
CA CYS A 222 -19.22 27.84 -6.80
C CYS A 222 -20.47 28.42 -6.09
N VAL A 223 -20.67 28.08 -4.81
CA VAL A 223 -21.78 28.64 -4.02
C VAL A 223 -21.68 30.16 -3.86
N LYS A 224 -20.48 30.70 -3.68
CA LYS A 224 -20.26 32.16 -3.61
C LYS A 224 -20.61 32.86 -4.93
N GLU A 225 -20.28 32.25 -6.07
CA GLU A 225 -20.57 32.78 -7.41
C GLU A 225 -22.07 32.70 -7.77
N ILE A 226 -22.80 31.69 -7.27
CA ILE A 226 -24.26 31.54 -7.53
C ILE A 226 -25.13 32.47 -6.66
N LYS A 227 -24.68 32.85 -5.45
CA LYS A 227 -25.44 33.74 -4.54
C LYS A 227 -25.92 35.06 -5.17
N PRO A 228 -25.11 35.83 -5.93
CA PRO A 228 -25.59 37.06 -6.57
C PRO A 228 -26.67 36.80 -7.64
N LEU A 229 -26.54 35.71 -8.41
CA LEU A 229 -27.53 35.35 -9.44
C LEU A 229 -28.91 35.04 -8.84
N ARG A 230 -28.95 34.43 -7.65
CA ARG A 230 -30.20 34.16 -6.92
C ARG A 230 -30.90 35.43 -6.42
N ARG A 231 -30.13 36.48 -6.08
CA ARG A 231 -30.70 37.77 -5.67
C ARG A 231 -31.36 38.50 -6.85
N LEU A 232 -30.80 38.36 -8.05
CA LEU A 232 -31.39 38.94 -9.27
C LEU A 232 -32.70 38.25 -9.67
N THR A 233 -32.79 36.92 -9.49
CA THR A 233 -34.01 36.16 -9.83
C THR A 233 -35.11 36.24 -8.76
N ALA A 234 -34.78 36.50 -7.50
CA ALA A 234 -35.79 36.65 -6.44
C ALA A 234 -36.47 38.04 -6.42
N GLY A 235 -35.88 39.04 -7.08
CA GLY A 235 -36.41 40.41 -7.14
C GLY A 235 -37.46 40.63 -8.24
N ASP A 236 -37.42 39.86 -9.33
CA ASP A 236 -38.36 39.96 -10.46
C ASP A 236 -38.97 38.59 -10.75
N ALA A 237 -40.25 38.41 -10.38
CA ALA A 237 -41.02 37.17 -10.52
C ALA A 237 -41.29 36.72 -11.98
N HIS A 238 -40.61 37.31 -12.97
CA HIS A 238 -40.85 37.06 -14.39
C HIS A 238 -39.63 36.54 -15.18
N ILE A 239 -38.49 36.26 -14.55
CA ILE A 239 -37.32 35.78 -15.29
C ILE A 239 -37.44 34.27 -15.56
N LYS A 240 -37.93 33.96 -16.77
CA LYS A 240 -37.94 32.61 -17.37
C LYS A 240 -36.53 32.09 -17.63
N LEU A 241 -36.38 30.78 -17.43
CA LEU A 241 -35.21 29.91 -17.66
C LEU A 241 -34.15 30.50 -18.60
N LEU A 242 -33.01 30.89 -18.01
CA LEU A 242 -31.81 31.27 -18.74
C LEU A 242 -31.09 29.98 -19.20
N PHE A 243 -31.23 29.60 -20.47
CA PHE A 243 -30.43 28.54 -21.07
C PHE A 243 -29.12 29.13 -21.58
N ILE A 244 -28.01 28.76 -20.94
CA ILE A 244 -26.67 29.12 -21.43
C ILE A 244 -26.26 28.06 -22.44
N HIS A 245 -26.49 28.33 -23.74
CA HIS A 245 -26.02 27.48 -24.82
C HIS A 245 -24.71 28.04 -25.41
N LYS A 246 -23.60 27.51 -24.90
CA LYS A 246 -22.20 27.59 -25.34
C LYS A 246 -21.56 28.94 -25.68
N ASP A 247 -22.24 29.96 -26.21
CA ASP A 247 -21.68 31.30 -26.47
C ASP A 247 -22.77 32.40 -26.61
N LYS A 248 -24.05 32.07 -26.40
CA LYS A 248 -25.16 33.04 -26.45
C LYS A 248 -26.10 32.88 -25.28
N ILE A 249 -26.46 34.01 -24.67
CA ILE A 249 -27.51 34.10 -23.65
C ILE A 249 -28.77 34.56 -24.39
N ASP A 250 -29.65 33.61 -24.73
CA ASP A 250 -30.94 33.91 -25.33
C ASP A 250 -31.99 34.03 -24.20
N VAL A 251 -32.54 35.23 -24.02
CA VAL A 251 -33.58 35.50 -23.02
C VAL A 251 -34.95 35.37 -23.69
N TYR A 252 -35.69 34.32 -23.38
CA TYR A 252 -37.05 34.12 -23.88
C TYR A 252 -38.08 34.74 -22.92
N GLN A 253 -38.65 35.88 -23.29
CA GLN A 253 -39.88 36.39 -22.67
C GLN A 253 -41.12 35.78 -23.35
N ASP A 254 -42.20 35.65 -22.57
CA ASP A 254 -43.46 35.00 -22.99
C ASP A 254 -44.19 35.70 -24.14
N ASN A 255 -43.76 36.90 -24.53
CA ASN A 255 -44.41 37.71 -25.55
C ASN A 255 -43.67 37.73 -26.91
N GLY A 256 -42.82 36.74 -27.17
CA GLY A 256 -42.06 36.61 -28.43
C GLY A 256 -40.61 37.09 -28.31
N PRO A 257 -39.75 36.77 -29.31
CA PRO A 257 -38.33 37.11 -29.28
C PRO A 257 -38.16 38.62 -29.29
N THR A 258 -37.87 39.20 -28.13
CA THR A 258 -37.53 40.62 -28.03
C THR A 258 -36.03 40.73 -28.22
N PHE A 259 -35.62 41.17 -29.41
CA PHE A 259 -34.22 41.53 -29.65
C PHE A 259 -33.86 42.68 -28.72
N LEU A 260 -32.81 42.52 -27.92
CA LEU A 260 -32.26 43.62 -27.14
C LEU A 260 -31.89 44.76 -28.10
N PRO A 261 -32.22 46.03 -27.77
CA PRO A 261 -31.87 47.16 -28.61
C PRO A 261 -30.35 47.24 -28.79
N GLU A 262 -29.90 47.48 -30.02
CA GLU A 262 -28.48 47.75 -30.33
C GLU A 262 -27.97 48.87 -29.40
N GLY A 263 -27.02 48.52 -28.52
CA GLY A 263 -26.40 49.47 -27.58
C GLY A 263 -26.60 49.17 -26.09
N TYR A 264 -27.29 48.08 -25.72
CA TYR A 264 -27.31 47.66 -24.32
C TYR A 264 -25.97 46.98 -23.94
N GLU A 265 -25.04 47.74 -23.37
CA GLU A 265 -23.80 47.18 -22.82
C GLU A 265 -24.13 46.31 -21.60
N LEU A 266 -23.93 44.99 -21.70
CA LEU A 266 -24.00 44.11 -20.54
C LEU A 266 -23.03 44.63 -19.46
N PRO A 267 -23.41 44.56 -18.17
CA PRO A 267 -22.45 44.83 -17.10
C PRO A 267 -21.21 43.96 -17.31
N ALA A 268 -20.04 44.59 -17.34
CA ALA A 268 -18.73 44.04 -17.71
C ALA A 268 -18.25 42.81 -16.89
N VAL A 269 -19.09 42.28 -16.01
CA VAL A 269 -18.86 41.05 -15.23
C VAL A 269 -19.05 39.79 -16.09
N VAL A 270 -19.81 39.85 -17.19
CA VAL A 270 -20.06 38.68 -18.07
C VAL A 270 -19.11 38.62 -19.28
N SER A 271 -18.40 39.71 -19.61
CA SER A 271 -17.50 39.76 -20.79
C SER A 271 -16.09 39.20 -20.55
N ARG A 272 -15.87 38.42 -19.48
CA ARG A 272 -14.56 37.80 -19.15
C ARG A 272 -14.62 36.28 -18.97
N MET A 273 -15.53 35.61 -19.67
CA MET A 273 -15.35 34.18 -19.99
C MET A 273 -14.75 34.10 -21.39
N ASP A 274 -13.46 34.39 -21.49
CA ASP A 274 -12.69 34.07 -22.70
C ASP A 274 -12.68 32.55 -22.86
N SER A 275 -13.09 32.08 -24.04
CA SER A 275 -13.02 30.70 -24.53
C SER A 275 -11.58 30.27 -24.82
N THR A 276 -10.64 30.60 -23.93
CA THR A 276 -9.29 30.08 -23.99
C THR A 276 -9.23 28.72 -23.31
N THR A 277 -9.12 27.69 -24.14
CA THR A 277 -8.44 26.44 -23.83
C THR A 277 -7.22 26.78 -22.96
N VAL A 278 -7.26 26.43 -21.68
CA VAL A 278 -6.13 26.60 -20.77
C VAL A 278 -5.11 25.52 -21.13
N PRO A 279 -3.95 25.81 -21.74
CA PRO A 279 -2.82 24.91 -21.58
C PRO A 279 -2.42 24.99 -20.10
N LEU A 280 -2.46 23.86 -19.41
CA LEU A 280 -1.89 23.68 -18.08
C LEU A 280 -0.37 23.92 -18.15
N SER A 281 0.01 25.19 -18.04
CA SER A 281 1.37 25.64 -17.79
C SER A 281 1.45 26.09 -16.34
N MET A 282 1.83 25.16 -15.46
CA MET A 282 2.13 25.45 -14.05
C MET A 282 3.46 26.22 -13.97
N ASN A 283 3.39 27.54 -13.94
CA ASN A 283 4.47 28.36 -13.41
C ASN A 283 4.36 28.44 -11.89
N PHE A 284 5.22 27.70 -11.19
CA PHE A 284 5.45 27.89 -9.76
C PHE A 284 6.15 29.24 -9.56
N HIS A 285 5.43 30.23 -9.04
CA HIS A 285 6.04 31.45 -8.50
C HIS A 285 6.07 31.40 -6.96
N LYS A 286 7.30 31.38 -6.45
CA LYS A 286 7.67 31.59 -5.05
C LYS A 286 7.19 32.95 -4.57
N GLY A 287 6.67 33.01 -3.35
CA GLY A 287 6.42 34.26 -2.65
C GLY A 287 5.84 34.03 -1.25
N HIS A 288 6.64 33.47 -0.34
CA HIS A 288 6.37 33.55 1.10
C HIS A 288 7.14 34.74 1.66
N ASP A 289 6.39 35.73 2.14
CA ASP A 289 6.90 36.87 2.88
C ASP A 289 7.00 36.45 4.37
N LEU A 290 8.22 36.19 4.84
CA LEU A 290 8.52 35.89 6.25
C LEU A 290 9.28 37.07 6.84
N LYS A 291 8.62 37.78 7.76
CA LYS A 291 9.20 38.83 8.57
C LYS A 291 10.35 38.28 9.43
N SER A 292 11.54 38.83 9.19
CA SER A 292 12.58 39.18 10.18
C SER A 292 12.74 38.24 11.39
N THR A 293 13.74 37.38 11.33
CA THR A 293 14.47 36.96 12.54
C THR A 293 15.96 36.87 12.24
N LYS A 294 16.72 37.38 13.21
CA LYS A 294 18.13 37.78 13.19
C LYS A 294 19.07 36.62 12.83
N MET A 295 19.97 36.85 11.87
CA MET A 295 21.03 35.92 11.44
C MET A 295 22.03 35.62 12.56
N MET A 296 22.36 34.33 12.71
CA MET A 296 23.64 33.86 13.27
C MET A 296 24.32 33.02 12.17
N ARG A 297 25.51 33.44 11.73
CA ARG A 297 26.30 32.77 10.68
C ARG A 297 26.83 31.43 11.20
N VAL A 298 26.63 30.37 10.42
CA VAL A 298 27.35 29.09 10.50
C VAL A 298 28.00 28.85 9.13
N PRO A 299 29.28 28.44 9.05
CA PRO A 299 29.97 28.26 7.77
C PRO A 299 29.52 27.00 7.03
N ALA A 300 29.55 27.08 5.69
CA ALA A 300 29.09 26.06 4.76
C ALA A 300 30.00 24.83 4.70
N PRO A 301 29.45 23.61 4.51
CA PRO A 301 30.23 22.44 4.14
C PRO A 301 30.43 22.37 2.61
N THR A 302 31.67 22.07 2.22
CA THR A 302 32.12 21.77 0.85
C THR A 302 31.47 20.50 0.30
N THR A 303 30.74 20.61 -0.81
CA THR A 303 30.22 19.47 -1.58
C THR A 303 31.21 19.05 -2.67
N THR A 304 31.71 17.82 -2.58
CA THR A 304 32.42 17.11 -3.65
C THR A 304 31.43 16.47 -4.62
N THR A 305 31.46 16.91 -5.88
CA THR A 305 30.67 16.36 -6.99
C THR A 305 31.27 15.04 -7.46
N THR A 306 30.53 13.94 -7.34
CA THR A 306 30.89 12.65 -7.98
C THR A 306 29.85 12.36 -9.07
N THR A 307 30.29 12.41 -10.33
CA THR A 307 29.51 12.09 -11.52
C THR A 307 29.48 10.57 -11.73
N ALA A 308 28.32 9.94 -11.53
CA ALA A 308 28.09 8.54 -11.90
C ALA A 308 27.49 8.46 -13.31
N LYS A 309 28.23 7.85 -14.23
CA LYS A 309 27.79 7.46 -15.59
C LYS A 309 26.80 6.30 -15.49
N LEU A 310 25.56 6.52 -15.92
CA LEU A 310 24.57 5.47 -16.12
C LEU A 310 24.77 4.86 -17.51
N CYS A 311 25.17 3.59 -17.58
CA CYS A 311 25.26 2.83 -18.83
C CYS A 311 23.97 2.01 -18.99
N ALA A 312 23.18 2.32 -20.01
CA ALA A 312 21.98 1.59 -20.37
C ALA A 312 22.34 0.47 -21.36
N THR A 313 22.08 -0.78 -20.99
CA THR A 313 22.13 -1.94 -21.88
C THR A 313 20.72 -2.44 -22.11
N THR A 314 20.19 -2.14 -23.29
CA THR A 314 18.93 -2.69 -23.81
C THR A 314 19.20 -4.09 -24.34
N LYS A 315 18.53 -5.12 -23.79
CA LYS A 315 18.40 -6.44 -24.43
C LYS A 315 16.98 -6.57 -24.96
N HIS A 316 16.88 -6.75 -26.27
CA HIS A 316 15.67 -7.18 -26.97
C HIS A 316 15.34 -8.64 -26.61
N VAL A 317 14.06 -8.88 -26.34
CA VAL A 317 13.33 -10.12 -26.67
C VAL A 317 12.17 -9.70 -27.56
#